data_AF-K5VNC2-F1
#
_entry.id   AF-K5VNC2-F1
#
_cell.length_a   1.000
_cell.length_b   1.000
_cell.length_c   1.000
_cell.angle_alpha   90.00
_cell.angle_beta   90.00
_cell.angle_gamma   90.00
#
_symmetry.space_group_name_H-M   'P 1'
#
loop_
_entity.id
_entity.type
_entity.pdbx_description
1 polymer ?
#
loop_
_entity_poly.entity_id
_entity_poly.type
_entity_poly.pdbx_seq_one_letter_code
_entity_poly.pdbx_strand_id
1 'polypeptide(L)'
;MEPMAEPTSPEEFAMAPWADPIQTFFEGFKGFVYDPEATPAALFDELAKEQGWAPGSGEHREALERLNGALYRQFDPSYGTPERMMDSEELTPAEWAFILHDYEIPTQRDEEAVNLSIGRQPPETSLQERTLRHLDAFFADFPGFERDRSESVAIQLNKLRKKEKWWGDRLHLWNDALRKYQDALVQDFNAAYGSDENNLENWHRLFSRIPDAKWPDTIDECKSVARTFNVNLVDLVDADAQDSKVLHFDSRSALSSYTKKTKKFFPSQHASAGGLLTYLL
;
A
#
# COMPACT_ATOMS: atom_id res chain seq x y z
N MET A 1 -39.61 -18.70 39.15
CA MET A 1 -38.84 -19.05 37.94
C MET A 1 -39.59 -18.46 36.77
N GLU A 2 -39.23 -17.22 36.42
CA GLU A 2 -39.63 -16.64 35.13
C GLU A 2 -38.67 -17.16 34.06
N PRO A 3 -39.13 -17.46 32.84
CA PRO A 3 -38.25 -17.91 31.77
C PRO A 3 -37.36 -16.74 31.31
N MET A 4 -36.06 -16.99 31.22
CA MET A 4 -35.12 -16.10 30.54
C MET A 4 -35.57 -15.96 29.08
N ALA A 5 -35.90 -14.73 28.68
CA ALA A 5 -36.15 -14.41 27.28
C ALA A 5 -34.86 -14.67 26.48
N GLU A 6 -34.95 -15.54 25.48
CA GLU A 6 -33.96 -15.62 24.41
C GLU A 6 -34.03 -14.34 23.58
N PRO A 7 -32.90 -13.66 23.29
CA PRO A 7 -32.93 -12.44 22.48
C PRO A 7 -33.27 -12.79 21.03
N THR A 8 -34.44 -12.30 20.59
CA THR A 8 -35.00 -12.48 19.26
C THR A 8 -34.71 -11.26 18.37
N SER A 9 -33.46 -10.97 18.01
CA SER A 9 -33.16 -10.10 16.86
C SER A 9 -31.67 -10.15 16.47
N PRO A 10 -31.33 -10.31 15.17
CA PRO A 10 -29.97 -10.12 14.67
C PRO A 10 -29.40 -8.69 14.85
N GLU A 11 -30.23 -7.72 15.20
CA GLU A 11 -29.82 -6.31 15.35
C GLU A 11 -29.13 -5.99 16.69
N GLU A 12 -29.20 -6.86 17.70
CA GLU A 12 -28.48 -6.65 18.98
C GLU A 12 -26.96 -6.96 18.88
N PHE A 13 -26.48 -7.47 17.75
CA PHE A 13 -25.05 -7.51 17.42
C PHE A 13 -24.51 -6.17 16.86
N ALA A 14 -25.34 -5.13 16.78
CA ALA A 14 -24.91 -3.80 16.36
C ALA A 14 -24.12 -3.07 17.47
N MET A 15 -22.81 -3.08 17.29
CA MET A 15 -21.89 -1.98 17.59
C MET A 15 -21.81 -1.48 19.04
N ALA A 16 -20.87 -2.06 19.80
CA ALA A 16 -20.04 -1.21 20.65
C ALA A 16 -19.31 -0.19 19.74
N PRO A 17 -19.22 1.10 20.10
CA PRO A 17 -18.57 2.10 19.27
C PRO A 17 -17.07 1.78 19.26
N TRP A 18 -16.59 1.16 18.19
CA TRP A 18 -15.17 1.16 17.91
C TRP A 18 -14.82 2.62 17.66
N ALA A 19 -14.08 3.23 18.60
CA ALA A 19 -13.51 4.55 18.37
C ALA A 19 -12.64 4.45 17.11
N ASP A 20 -12.90 5.28 16.10
CA ASP A 20 -12.09 5.30 14.90
C ASP A 20 -10.63 5.55 15.32
N PRO A 21 -9.68 4.62 15.06
CA PRO A 21 -8.31 4.78 15.51
C PRO A 21 -7.65 6.05 15.00
N ILE A 22 -8.05 6.54 13.82
CA ILE A 22 -7.56 7.81 13.24
C ILE A 22 -8.10 8.99 14.04
N GLN A 23 -9.42 9.04 14.26
CA GLN A 23 -10.05 10.07 15.10
C GLN A 23 -9.43 10.08 16.51
N THR A 24 -9.26 8.90 17.11
CA THR A 24 -8.65 8.73 18.44
C THR A 24 -7.22 9.28 18.48
N PHE A 25 -6.46 9.13 17.40
CA PHE A 25 -5.12 9.70 17.28
C PHE A 25 -5.16 11.23 17.33
N PHE A 26 -6.01 11.87 16.52
CA PHE A 26 -6.11 13.33 16.43
C PHE A 26 -6.73 13.97 17.69
N GLU A 27 -7.77 13.37 18.27
CA GLU A 27 -8.39 13.81 19.52
C GLU A 27 -7.45 13.71 20.74
N GLY A 28 -6.36 12.94 20.61
CA GLY A 28 -5.29 12.89 21.61
C GLY A 28 -4.49 14.20 21.75
N PHE A 29 -4.61 15.12 20.80
CA PHE A 29 -3.91 16.41 20.82
C PHE A 29 -4.83 17.52 21.32
N LYS A 30 -4.49 18.08 22.48
CA LYS A 30 -5.32 19.10 23.14
C LYS A 30 -5.47 20.34 22.23
N GLY A 31 -6.72 20.63 21.88
CA GLY A 31 -7.08 21.82 21.09
C GLY A 31 -7.14 21.58 19.59
N PHE A 32 -6.70 20.42 19.10
CA PHE A 32 -6.85 20.06 17.69
C PHE A 32 -8.31 19.68 17.40
N VAL A 33 -8.87 20.21 16.31
CA VAL A 33 -10.25 19.94 15.89
C VAL A 33 -10.22 18.92 14.76
N TYR A 34 -10.75 17.72 15.00
CA TYR A 34 -10.81 16.67 13.99
C TYR A 34 -11.92 16.96 12.96
N ASP A 35 -11.55 17.03 11.68
CA ASP A 35 -12.48 17.12 10.55
C ASP A 35 -12.56 15.75 9.84
N PRO A 36 -13.70 15.02 9.94
CA PRO A 36 -13.84 13.71 9.31
C PRO A 36 -13.86 13.75 7.78
N GLU A 37 -14.07 14.90 7.16
CA GLU A 37 -14.10 15.05 5.69
C GLU A 37 -12.69 15.29 5.09
N ALA A 38 -11.71 15.64 5.93
CA ALA A 38 -10.33 15.86 5.51
C ALA A 38 -9.56 14.54 5.41
N THR A 39 -8.55 14.50 4.53
CA THR A 39 -7.67 13.33 4.46
C THR A 39 -6.79 13.25 5.72
N PRO A 40 -6.40 12.04 6.18
CA PRO A 40 -5.47 11.90 7.29
C PRO A 40 -4.15 12.64 7.08
N ALA A 41 -3.70 12.74 5.83
CA ALA A 41 -2.53 13.53 5.46
C ALA A 41 -2.75 15.04 5.70
N ALA A 42 -3.86 15.61 5.23
CA ALA A 42 -4.17 17.03 5.43
C ALA A 42 -4.32 17.39 6.92
N LEU A 43 -5.01 16.54 7.69
CA LEU A 43 -5.14 16.69 9.14
C LEU A 43 -3.78 16.63 9.84
N PHE A 44 -2.89 15.74 9.40
CA PHE A 44 -1.55 15.62 9.97
C PHE A 44 -0.69 16.86 9.67
N ASP A 45 -0.79 17.43 8.46
CA ASP A 45 -0.08 18.66 8.09
C ASP A 45 -0.53 19.86 8.92
N GLU A 46 -1.83 19.96 9.22
CA GLU A 46 -2.37 20.98 10.12
C GLU A 46 -1.88 20.78 11.55
N LEU A 47 -1.97 19.54 12.06
CA LEU A 47 -1.48 19.20 13.39
C LEU A 47 0.02 19.53 13.53
N ALA A 48 0.84 19.15 12.56
CA ALA A 48 2.28 19.42 12.58
C ALA A 48 2.58 20.93 12.64
N LYS A 49 1.79 21.76 11.94
CA LYS A 49 1.91 23.23 12.00
C LYS A 49 1.52 23.76 13.37
N GLU A 50 0.41 23.31 13.95
CA GLU A 50 -0.04 23.75 15.29
C GLU A 50 0.95 23.36 16.39
N GLN A 51 1.56 22.17 16.28
CA GLN A 51 2.53 21.67 17.24
C GLN A 51 3.95 22.22 17.00
N GLY A 52 4.18 22.94 15.88
CA GLY A 52 5.48 23.50 15.53
C GLY A 52 6.53 22.46 15.13
N TRP A 53 6.11 21.29 14.64
CA TRP A 53 7.02 20.22 14.22
C TRP A 53 7.60 20.50 12.84
N ALA A 54 8.93 20.60 12.75
CA ALA A 54 9.59 20.68 11.46
C ALA A 54 9.39 19.36 10.68
N PRO A 55 9.16 19.39 9.35
CA PRO A 55 9.10 18.18 8.53
C PRO A 55 10.34 17.29 8.74
N GLY A 56 10.12 16.03 9.11
CA GLY A 56 11.20 15.10 9.40
C GLY A 56 11.96 15.34 10.72
N SER A 57 11.45 16.16 11.63
CA SER A 57 11.87 16.16 13.04
C SER A 57 11.57 14.82 13.73
N GLY A 58 12.15 14.58 14.91
CA GLY A 58 11.87 13.36 15.68
C GLY A 58 10.39 13.26 16.05
N GLU A 59 9.83 14.37 16.52
CA GLU A 59 8.43 14.53 16.90
C GLU A 59 7.50 14.31 15.72
N HIS A 60 7.81 14.89 14.56
CA HIS A 60 7.07 14.66 13.33
C HIS A 60 7.08 13.17 12.93
N ARG A 61 8.24 12.51 12.98
CA ARG A 61 8.33 11.08 12.63
C ARG A 61 7.56 10.19 13.59
N GLU A 62 7.67 10.45 14.89
CA GLU A 62 6.96 9.69 15.92
C GLU A 62 5.45 9.86 15.81
N ALA A 63 4.97 11.08 15.61
CA ALA A 63 3.55 11.35 15.39
C ALA A 63 3.05 10.70 14.10
N LEU A 64 3.82 10.74 13.01
CA LEU A 64 3.48 10.09 11.75
C LEU A 64 3.44 8.56 11.89
N GLU A 65 4.36 7.98 12.66
CA GLU A 65 4.36 6.54 12.97
C GLU A 65 3.10 6.14 13.76
N ARG A 66 2.69 6.96 14.74
CA ARG A 66 1.44 6.75 15.50
C ARG A 66 0.21 6.87 14.62
N LEU A 67 0.17 7.85 13.71
CA LEU A 67 -0.90 8.00 12.72
C LEU A 67 -0.92 6.79 11.76
N ASN A 68 0.23 6.37 11.24
CA ASN A 68 0.32 5.16 10.41
C ASN A 68 -0.19 3.94 11.17
N GLY A 69 0.20 3.74 12.44
CA GLY A 69 -0.34 2.66 13.28
C GLY A 69 -1.85 2.75 13.49
N ALA A 70 -2.42 3.96 13.56
CA ALA A 70 -3.86 4.17 13.60
C ALA A 70 -4.54 3.85 12.25
N LEU A 71 -3.95 4.28 11.13
CA LEU A 71 -4.39 3.90 9.78
C LEU A 71 -4.40 2.37 9.65
N TYR A 72 -3.31 1.70 10.02
CA TYR A 72 -3.26 0.24 10.03
C TYR A 72 -4.33 -0.36 10.94
N ARG A 73 -4.57 0.15 12.15
CA ARG A 73 -5.65 -0.34 13.03
C ARG A 73 -7.05 -0.14 12.47
N GLN A 74 -7.29 0.95 11.74
CA GLN A 74 -8.58 1.20 11.08
C GLN A 74 -8.87 0.14 10.02
N PHE A 75 -7.82 -0.37 9.36
CA PHE A 75 -7.93 -1.36 8.28
C PHE A 75 -7.64 -2.80 8.69
N ASP A 76 -6.96 -2.97 9.81
CA ASP A 76 -6.56 -4.22 10.42
C ASP A 76 -6.65 -4.10 11.95
N PRO A 77 -7.82 -4.39 12.53
CA PRO A 77 -8.02 -4.33 13.97
C PRO A 77 -7.07 -5.24 14.76
N SER A 78 -6.40 -6.20 14.10
CA SER A 78 -5.41 -7.09 14.70
C SER A 78 -3.99 -6.48 14.76
N TYR A 79 -3.80 -5.26 14.28
CA TYR A 79 -2.52 -4.57 14.38
C TYR A 79 -2.04 -4.50 15.84
N GLY A 80 -0.90 -5.13 16.12
CA GLY A 80 -0.35 -5.25 17.47
C GLY A 80 -0.75 -6.50 18.25
N THR A 81 -1.69 -7.31 17.75
CA THR A 81 -2.09 -8.57 18.36
C THR A 81 -1.56 -9.78 17.57
N PRO A 82 -1.38 -10.94 18.23
CA PRO A 82 -1.19 -12.21 17.52
C PRO A 82 -2.48 -12.54 16.78
N GLU A 83 -2.44 -12.45 15.46
CA GLU A 83 -3.59 -12.64 14.57
C GLU A 83 -4.15 -14.07 14.69
N ARG A 84 -5.48 -14.23 14.78
CA ARG A 84 -6.16 -15.50 14.47
C ARG A 84 -6.45 -15.45 12.97
N MET A 85 -5.52 -15.99 12.18
CA MET A 85 -5.41 -15.70 10.75
C MET A 85 -6.53 -16.34 9.92
N MET A 86 -7.10 -15.54 9.01
CA MET A 86 -7.32 -16.04 7.66
C MET A 86 -5.96 -16.02 6.99
N ASP A 87 -5.44 -17.19 6.62
CA ASP A 87 -4.18 -17.27 5.93
C ASP A 87 -4.32 -16.58 4.57
N SER A 88 -3.52 -15.53 4.34
CA SER A 88 -3.44 -14.86 3.04
C SER A 88 -2.90 -15.79 1.94
N GLU A 89 -2.27 -16.91 2.33
CA GLU A 89 -1.88 -18.02 1.45
C GLU A 89 -3.07 -18.91 1.05
N GLU A 90 -4.24 -18.74 1.68
CA GLU A 90 -5.47 -19.49 1.42
C GLU A 90 -6.57 -18.64 0.76
N LEU A 91 -6.25 -17.51 0.11
CA LEU A 91 -7.25 -16.88 -0.76
C LEU A 91 -7.62 -17.88 -1.85
N THR A 92 -8.77 -18.51 -1.68
CA THR A 92 -9.29 -19.51 -2.60
C THR A 92 -9.51 -18.85 -3.96
N PRO A 93 -9.49 -19.61 -5.06
CA PRO A 93 -9.91 -19.10 -6.36
C PRO A 93 -11.28 -18.42 -6.33
N ALA A 94 -12.16 -18.82 -5.41
CA ALA A 94 -13.46 -18.17 -5.17
C ALA A 94 -13.34 -16.82 -4.46
N GLU A 95 -12.40 -16.66 -3.53
CA GLU A 95 -12.13 -15.38 -2.88
C GLU A 95 -11.38 -14.41 -3.79
N TRP A 96 -10.52 -14.93 -4.68
CA TRP A 96 -9.98 -14.18 -5.81
C TRP A 96 -11.09 -13.80 -6.78
N ALA A 97 -11.95 -14.74 -7.17
CA ALA A 97 -13.09 -14.47 -8.02
C ALA A 97 -14.10 -13.54 -7.36
N PHE A 98 -14.18 -13.44 -6.03
CA PHE A 98 -14.99 -12.46 -5.29
C PHE A 98 -14.31 -11.08 -5.28
N ILE A 99 -12.99 -11.02 -5.07
CA ILE A 99 -12.20 -9.78 -5.22
C ILE A 99 -12.34 -9.21 -6.63
N LEU A 100 -12.47 -10.11 -7.61
CA LEU A 100 -12.49 -9.81 -9.03
C LEU A 100 -13.93 -9.92 -9.61
N HIS A 101 -14.97 -10.21 -8.82
CA HIS A 101 -16.31 -10.55 -9.37
C HIS A 101 -17.04 -9.36 -9.96
N ASP A 102 -16.61 -8.14 -9.62
CA ASP A 102 -17.09 -6.92 -10.26
C ASP A 102 -16.36 -6.64 -11.59
N TYR A 103 -15.41 -7.47 -12.01
CA TYR A 103 -14.66 -7.28 -13.25
C TYR A 103 -14.37 -8.58 -14.01
N GLU A 104 -14.82 -8.64 -15.27
CA GLU A 104 -14.38 -9.64 -16.23
C GLU A 104 -12.86 -9.51 -16.47
N ILE A 105 -12.07 -10.36 -15.81
CA ILE A 105 -10.69 -10.57 -16.21
C ILE A 105 -10.72 -11.35 -17.52
N PRO A 106 -10.04 -10.91 -18.59
CA PRO A 106 -9.75 -11.76 -19.72
C PRO A 106 -8.95 -12.96 -19.21
N THR A 107 -9.59 -14.13 -19.13
CA THR A 107 -8.92 -15.38 -18.80
C THR A 107 -7.76 -15.57 -19.76
N GLN A 108 -6.58 -15.89 -19.25
CA GLN A 108 -5.45 -16.33 -20.05
C GLN A 108 -5.86 -17.43 -21.03
N ARG A 109 -6.07 -17.03 -22.28
CA ARG A 109 -6.00 -17.82 -23.49
C ARG A 109 -5.46 -16.86 -24.53
N ASP A 110 -4.16 -16.96 -24.76
CA ASP A 110 -3.47 -16.78 -26.04
C ASP A 110 -1.94 -16.63 -25.82
N GLU A 111 -1.35 -17.40 -24.90
CA GLU A 111 0.12 -17.53 -24.78
C GLU A 111 0.73 -18.47 -25.84
N GLU A 112 -0.03 -18.93 -26.85
CA GLU A 112 0.48 -19.85 -27.88
C GLU A 112 0.71 -19.24 -29.27
N ALA A 113 0.71 -17.90 -29.42
CA ALA A 113 0.88 -17.28 -30.73
C ALA A 113 1.85 -16.09 -30.81
N VAL A 114 2.95 -16.07 -30.04
CA VAL A 114 4.12 -15.21 -30.36
C VAL A 114 5.43 -15.96 -30.10
N ASN A 115 5.56 -17.16 -30.67
CA ASN A 115 6.84 -17.84 -30.78
C ASN A 115 7.08 -18.27 -32.22
N LEU A 116 7.30 -17.31 -33.12
CA LEU A 116 7.99 -17.58 -34.38
C LEU A 116 8.64 -16.31 -34.96
N SER A 117 9.98 -16.29 -34.95
CA SER A 117 10.92 -15.39 -35.66
C SER A 117 10.85 -13.90 -35.27
N ILE A 118 11.90 -13.26 -34.76
CA ILE A 118 13.21 -13.07 -35.38
C ILE A 118 14.29 -12.92 -34.28
N GLY A 119 15.43 -13.57 -34.47
CA GLY A 119 16.56 -13.56 -33.55
C GLY A 119 17.20 -12.18 -33.37
N ARG A 120 17.26 -11.74 -32.11
CA ARG A 120 18.34 -10.92 -31.54
C ARG A 120 18.53 -11.39 -30.10
N GLN A 121 19.66 -12.03 -29.81
CA GLN A 121 20.12 -12.10 -28.41
C GLN A 121 20.31 -10.67 -27.92
N PRO A 122 19.66 -10.23 -26.84
CA PRO A 122 20.08 -9.03 -26.15
C PRO A 122 21.47 -9.30 -25.54
N PRO A 123 22.37 -8.32 -25.53
CA PRO A 123 23.71 -8.51 -24.98
C PRO A 123 23.59 -8.90 -23.50
N GLU A 124 24.31 -9.94 -23.09
CA GLU A 124 24.35 -10.52 -21.74
C GLU A 124 24.94 -9.57 -20.67
N THR A 125 25.02 -8.27 -20.95
CA THR A 125 25.74 -7.27 -20.16
C THR A 125 24.84 -6.32 -19.35
N SER A 126 23.53 -6.59 -19.18
CA SER A 126 22.62 -5.70 -18.42
C SER A 126 21.92 -6.31 -17.19
N LEU A 127 22.28 -7.53 -16.78
CA LEU A 127 21.73 -8.15 -15.56
C LEU A 127 22.47 -7.74 -14.26
N GLN A 128 23.70 -7.24 -14.37
CA GLN A 128 24.52 -6.83 -13.22
C GLN A 128 24.29 -5.37 -12.79
N GLU A 129 23.65 -4.54 -13.61
CA GLU A 129 23.33 -3.13 -13.32
C GLU A 129 21.85 -2.88 -13.02
N ARG A 130 21.03 -3.93 -12.87
CA ARG A 130 19.72 -3.80 -12.21
C ARG A 130 19.97 -3.55 -10.73
N THR A 131 20.16 -2.27 -10.44
CA THR A 131 20.29 -1.58 -9.15
C THR A 131 19.70 -2.40 -8.02
N LEU A 132 20.50 -2.61 -6.96
CA LEU A 132 20.06 -3.17 -5.70
C LEU A 132 18.77 -2.45 -5.27
N ARG A 133 17.60 -3.09 -5.41
CA ARG A 133 16.33 -2.48 -5.03
C ARG A 133 16.35 -2.25 -3.51
N HIS A 134 15.80 -1.14 -3.06
CA HIS A 134 15.79 -0.80 -1.63
C HIS A 134 15.00 -1.83 -0.84
N LEU A 135 13.97 -2.44 -1.45
CA LEU A 135 13.24 -3.55 -0.83
C LEU A 135 14.09 -4.82 -0.75
N ASP A 136 14.92 -5.13 -1.75
CA ASP A 136 15.87 -6.26 -1.64
C ASP A 136 16.84 -6.04 -0.48
N ALA A 137 17.37 -4.82 -0.34
CA ALA A 137 18.26 -4.45 0.77
C ALA A 137 17.55 -4.56 2.12
N PHE A 138 16.31 -4.06 2.23
CA PHE A 138 15.50 -4.18 3.45
C PHE A 138 15.32 -5.65 3.88
N PHE A 139 14.92 -6.54 2.96
CA PHE A 139 14.69 -7.94 3.31
C PHE A 139 16.00 -8.69 3.62
N ALA A 140 17.13 -8.28 3.03
CA ALA A 140 18.45 -8.88 3.30
C ALA A 140 18.96 -8.63 4.74
N ASP A 141 18.42 -7.64 5.45
CA ASP A 141 18.78 -7.36 6.85
C ASP A 141 18.25 -8.43 7.84
N PHE A 142 17.44 -9.39 7.37
CA PHE A 142 16.80 -10.41 8.22
C PHE A 142 17.35 -11.82 7.94
N PRO A 143 18.31 -12.31 8.76
CA PRO A 143 18.93 -13.62 8.54
C PRO A 143 17.92 -14.77 8.42
N GLY A 144 18.12 -15.60 7.40
CA GLY A 144 17.27 -16.75 7.10
C GLY A 144 15.88 -16.37 6.60
N PHE A 145 15.65 -15.12 6.16
CA PHE A 145 14.48 -14.74 5.38
C PHE A 145 14.92 -14.53 3.94
N GLU A 146 14.49 -15.42 3.05
CA GLU A 146 14.80 -15.32 1.63
C GLU A 146 13.57 -14.78 0.90
N ARG A 147 13.73 -13.63 0.23
CA ARG A 147 12.63 -12.98 -0.49
C ARG A 147 12.35 -13.71 -1.79
N ASP A 148 11.10 -14.15 -1.98
CA ASP A 148 10.60 -14.58 -3.28
C ASP A 148 10.09 -13.36 -4.07
N ARG A 149 10.77 -13.05 -5.18
CA ARG A 149 10.50 -11.88 -6.04
C ARG A 149 9.26 -12.04 -6.90
N SER A 150 8.72 -13.27 -7.03
CA SER A 150 7.45 -13.50 -7.72
C SER A 150 6.24 -13.13 -6.87
N GLU A 151 6.43 -12.95 -5.57
CA GLU A 151 5.38 -12.61 -4.62
C GLU A 151 5.43 -11.12 -4.26
N SER A 152 4.26 -10.55 -3.94
CA SER A 152 4.15 -9.15 -3.54
C SER A 152 4.98 -8.85 -2.29
N VAL A 153 5.64 -7.70 -2.30
CA VAL A 153 6.45 -7.24 -1.15
C VAL A 153 5.63 -7.06 0.14
N ALA A 154 4.32 -6.78 0.04
CA ALA A 154 3.43 -6.73 1.19
C ALA A 154 3.21 -8.12 1.83
N ILE A 155 3.09 -9.17 1.01
CA ILE A 155 2.97 -10.55 1.49
C ILE A 155 4.30 -10.97 2.15
N GLN A 156 5.43 -10.65 1.52
CA GLN A 156 6.76 -10.92 2.09
C GLN A 156 6.96 -10.23 3.44
N LEU A 157 6.56 -8.96 3.56
CA LEU A 157 6.61 -8.24 4.83
C LEU A 157 5.76 -8.92 5.90
N ASN A 158 4.57 -9.42 5.55
CA ASN A 158 3.73 -10.13 6.49
C ASN A 158 4.37 -11.46 6.91
N LYS A 159 4.91 -12.25 5.97
CA LYS A 159 5.66 -13.48 6.27
C LYS A 159 6.83 -13.21 7.23
N LEU A 160 7.56 -12.12 7.00
CA LEU A 160 8.63 -11.69 7.88
C LEU A 160 8.10 -11.33 9.29
N ARG A 161 7.03 -10.53 9.39
CA ARG A 161 6.39 -10.20 10.68
C ARG A 161 5.99 -11.44 11.45
N LYS A 162 5.42 -12.45 10.78
CA LYS A 162 5.04 -13.75 11.37
C LYS A 162 6.24 -14.49 11.92
N LYS A 163 7.28 -14.66 11.10
CA LYS A 163 8.53 -15.33 11.47
C LYS A 163 9.17 -14.67 12.69
N GLU A 164 9.26 -13.35 12.68
CA GLU A 164 9.95 -12.57 13.68
C GLU A 164 9.15 -12.36 14.97
N LYS A 165 7.85 -12.65 14.95
CA LYS A 165 6.96 -12.53 16.11
C LYS A 165 6.82 -11.11 16.65
N TRP A 166 6.65 -10.14 15.77
CA TRP A 166 6.53 -8.72 16.14
C TRP A 166 5.09 -8.32 16.51
N TRP A 167 4.68 -8.73 17.71
CA TRP A 167 3.41 -8.38 18.34
C TRP A 167 3.60 -8.21 19.85
N GLY A 168 2.57 -7.69 20.54
CA GLY A 168 2.64 -7.43 21.99
C GLY A 168 3.86 -6.56 22.33
N ASP A 169 4.68 -7.02 23.27
CA ASP A 169 5.87 -6.29 23.72
C ASP A 169 6.90 -6.02 22.60
N ARG A 170 6.84 -6.77 21.48
CA ARG A 170 7.72 -6.61 20.32
C ARG A 170 7.11 -5.77 19.19
N LEU A 171 5.97 -5.13 19.42
CA LEU A 171 5.31 -4.27 18.43
C LEU A 171 6.20 -3.10 17.97
N HIS A 172 7.04 -2.56 18.86
CA HIS A 172 8.00 -1.51 18.49
C HIS A 172 8.97 -1.95 17.38
N LEU A 173 9.39 -3.22 17.38
CA LEU A 173 10.25 -3.78 16.31
C LEU A 173 9.50 -3.88 14.98
N TRP A 174 8.20 -4.19 15.02
CA TRP A 174 7.35 -4.14 13.83
C TRP A 174 7.28 -2.72 13.28
N ASN A 175 7.02 -1.73 14.14
CA ASN A 175 6.95 -0.34 13.67
C ASN A 175 8.27 0.12 13.04
N ASP A 176 9.42 -0.21 13.67
CA ASP A 176 10.74 0.11 13.12
C ASP A 176 10.99 -0.58 11.77
N ALA A 177 10.63 -1.85 11.64
CA ALA A 177 10.75 -2.59 10.38
C ALA A 177 9.79 -2.03 9.32
N LEU A 178 8.55 -1.73 9.70
CA LEU A 178 7.53 -1.16 8.82
C LEU A 178 7.96 0.21 8.29
N ARG A 179 8.57 1.06 9.13
CA ARG A 179 9.15 2.34 8.70
C ARG A 179 10.21 2.13 7.63
N LYS A 180 11.19 1.25 7.87
CA LYS A 180 12.25 0.95 6.88
C LYS A 180 11.68 0.35 5.58
N TYR A 181 10.66 -0.48 5.70
CA TYR A 181 9.94 -1.03 4.55
C TYR A 181 9.24 0.07 3.75
N GLN A 182 8.56 1.00 4.42
CA GLN A 182 7.92 2.16 3.78
C GLN A 182 8.94 3.09 3.12
N ASP A 183 10.09 3.33 3.78
CA ASP A 183 11.21 4.05 3.20
C ASP A 183 11.67 3.37 1.89
N ALA A 184 11.79 2.05 1.90
CA ALA A 184 12.21 1.26 0.74
C ALA A 184 11.16 1.26 -0.39
N LEU A 185 9.86 1.16 -0.06
CA LEU A 185 8.76 1.29 -1.03
C LEU A 185 8.82 2.62 -1.78
N VAL A 186 8.99 3.72 -1.05
CA VAL A 186 9.04 5.07 -1.64
C VAL A 186 10.27 5.25 -2.52
N GLN A 187 11.43 4.74 -2.07
CA GLN A 187 12.66 4.80 -2.85
C GLN A 187 12.56 3.97 -4.14
N ASP A 188 12.01 2.75 -4.06
CA ASP A 188 11.82 1.91 -5.25
C ASP A 188 10.75 2.48 -6.20
N PHE A 189 9.69 3.09 -5.69
CA PHE A 189 8.72 3.83 -6.51
C PHE A 189 9.40 4.98 -7.27
N ASN A 190 10.13 5.85 -6.57
CA ASN A 190 10.82 6.98 -7.18
C ASN A 190 11.90 6.53 -8.18
N ALA A 191 12.58 5.41 -7.92
CA ALA A 191 13.57 4.84 -8.84
C ALA A 191 12.92 4.31 -10.12
N ALA A 192 11.74 3.68 -10.01
CA ALA A 192 11.02 3.13 -11.15
C ALA A 192 10.37 4.23 -12.03
N TYR A 193 9.67 5.18 -11.41
CA TYR A 193 8.80 6.12 -12.13
C TYR A 193 9.34 7.56 -12.18
N GLY A 194 10.37 7.87 -11.39
CA GLY A 194 10.88 9.23 -11.22
C GLY A 194 10.14 10.01 -10.13
N SER A 195 10.73 11.14 -9.73
CA SER A 195 10.24 11.96 -8.62
C SER A 195 9.64 13.30 -9.05
N ASP A 196 9.82 13.72 -10.30
CA ASP A 196 9.38 15.02 -10.81
C ASP A 196 8.03 14.91 -11.54
N GLU A 197 7.01 15.58 -11.01
CA GLU A 197 5.67 15.64 -11.61
C GLU A 197 5.58 16.54 -12.85
N ASN A 198 6.60 17.35 -13.14
CA ASN A 198 6.67 18.19 -14.34
C ASN A 198 7.43 17.52 -15.48
N ASN A 199 7.79 16.25 -15.33
CA ASN A 199 8.47 15.46 -16.34
C ASN A 199 7.50 14.49 -17.02
N LEU A 200 7.29 14.70 -18.33
CA LEU A 200 6.34 13.92 -19.13
C LEU A 200 6.72 12.43 -19.21
N GLU A 201 8.01 12.14 -19.30
CA GLU A 201 8.53 10.78 -19.36
C GLU A 201 8.21 9.99 -18.09
N ASN A 202 8.23 10.65 -16.92
CA ASN A 202 7.87 10.02 -15.65
C ASN A 202 6.40 9.57 -15.64
N TRP A 203 5.50 10.41 -16.17
CA TRP A 203 4.08 10.05 -16.33
C TRP A 203 3.87 8.90 -17.31
N HIS A 204 4.57 8.91 -18.44
CA HIS A 204 4.48 7.83 -19.44
C HIS A 204 4.97 6.49 -18.89
N ARG A 205 6.04 6.47 -18.09
CA ARG A 205 6.48 5.26 -17.38
C ARG A 205 5.45 4.74 -16.38
N LEU A 206 4.77 5.64 -15.67
CA LEU A 206 3.67 5.26 -14.77
C LEU A 206 2.52 4.64 -15.56
N PHE A 207 2.05 5.30 -16.61
CA PHE A 207 0.96 4.82 -17.45
C PHE A 207 1.32 3.56 -18.23
N SER A 208 2.60 3.31 -18.50
CA SER A 208 3.04 2.06 -19.12
C SER A 208 2.77 0.83 -18.24
N ARG A 209 2.43 0.99 -16.97
CA ARG A 209 2.05 -0.11 -16.08
C ARG A 209 0.55 -0.26 -15.91
N ILE A 210 -0.24 0.75 -16.26
CA ILE A 210 -1.70 0.75 -16.11
C ILE A 210 -2.34 0.31 -17.44
N PRO A 211 -3.14 -0.77 -17.46
CA PRO A 211 -3.91 -1.16 -18.64
C PRO A 211 -4.83 -0.04 -19.11
N ASP A 212 -4.98 0.11 -20.43
CA ASP A 212 -5.90 1.07 -21.08
C ASP A 212 -5.65 2.56 -20.78
N ALA A 213 -4.58 2.89 -20.06
CA ALA A 213 -4.19 4.27 -19.82
C ALA A 213 -3.88 4.98 -21.14
N LYS A 214 -4.43 6.20 -21.28
CA LYS A 214 -4.04 7.12 -22.36
C LYS A 214 -2.65 7.70 -22.06
N TRP A 215 -1.95 8.10 -23.11
CA TRP A 215 -0.60 8.67 -23.03
C TRP A 215 -0.64 10.09 -23.62
N PRO A 216 -1.04 11.09 -22.81
CA PRO A 216 -1.14 12.46 -23.31
C PRO A 216 0.24 13.08 -23.54
N ASP A 217 0.30 14.12 -24.38
CA ASP A 217 1.55 14.82 -24.70
C ASP A 217 1.84 16.01 -23.78
N THR A 218 0.95 16.28 -22.81
CA THR A 218 1.09 17.41 -21.87
C THR A 218 0.98 16.98 -20.41
N ILE A 219 1.67 17.71 -19.52
CA ILE A 219 1.67 17.44 -18.07
C ILE A 219 0.27 17.58 -17.46
N ASP A 220 -0.48 18.60 -17.86
CA ASP A 220 -1.82 18.85 -17.30
C ASP A 220 -2.81 17.75 -17.69
N GLU A 221 -2.71 17.20 -18.90
CA GLU A 221 -3.50 16.06 -19.32
C GLU A 221 -3.06 14.78 -18.61
N CYS A 222 -1.75 14.55 -18.42
CA CYS A 222 -1.25 13.43 -17.63
C CYS A 222 -1.79 13.48 -16.20
N LYS A 223 -1.70 14.64 -15.54
CA LYS A 223 -2.28 14.89 -14.22
C LYS A 223 -3.79 14.60 -14.18
N SER A 224 -4.52 14.95 -15.24
CA SER A 224 -5.95 14.69 -15.36
C SER A 224 -6.27 13.20 -15.54
N VAL A 225 -5.50 12.49 -16.38
CA VAL A 225 -5.61 11.04 -16.59
C VAL A 225 -5.23 10.27 -15.31
N ALA A 226 -4.20 10.68 -14.58
CA ALA A 226 -3.82 10.04 -13.34
C ALA A 226 -4.95 10.07 -12.29
N ARG A 227 -5.75 11.15 -12.24
CA ARG A 227 -6.90 11.27 -11.34
C ARG A 227 -8.05 10.32 -11.67
N THR A 228 -8.11 9.80 -12.90
CA THR A 228 -9.20 8.90 -13.31
C THR A 228 -8.95 7.46 -12.88
N PHE A 229 -7.71 7.11 -12.56
CA PHE A 229 -7.35 5.76 -12.14
C PHE A 229 -7.28 5.65 -10.62
N ASN A 230 -7.93 4.63 -10.06
CA ASN A 230 -7.68 4.21 -8.69
C ASN A 230 -6.74 3.02 -8.75
N VAL A 231 -5.46 3.18 -8.41
CA VAL A 231 -4.45 2.10 -8.45
C VAL A 231 -3.78 1.97 -7.09
N ASN A 232 -3.34 0.75 -6.76
CA ASN A 232 -2.55 0.54 -5.55
C ASN A 232 -1.06 0.80 -5.83
N LEU A 233 -0.43 1.66 -5.03
CA LEU A 233 0.96 2.06 -5.25
C LEU A 233 1.97 0.94 -4.94
N VAL A 234 1.64 -0.01 -4.05
CA VAL A 234 2.46 -1.21 -3.83
C VAL A 234 2.44 -2.09 -5.07
N ASP A 235 1.29 -2.23 -5.74
CA ASP A 235 1.20 -2.98 -7.01
C ASP A 235 2.06 -2.35 -8.10
N LEU A 236 2.16 -1.03 -8.15
CA LEU A 236 3.07 -0.36 -9.09
C LEU A 236 4.54 -0.70 -8.78
N VAL A 237 4.94 -0.77 -7.51
CA VAL A 237 6.31 -1.17 -7.15
C VAL A 237 6.57 -2.64 -7.50
N ASP A 238 5.61 -3.53 -7.20
CA ASP A 238 5.68 -4.95 -7.54
C ASP A 238 5.72 -5.17 -9.07
N ALA A 239 4.90 -4.44 -9.83
CA ALA A 239 4.80 -4.57 -11.28
C ALA A 239 6.07 -4.13 -12.01
N ASP A 240 6.78 -3.12 -11.50
CA ASP A 240 8.09 -2.78 -12.03
C ASP A 240 9.11 -3.92 -11.79
N ALA A 241 9.03 -4.61 -10.64
CA ALA A 241 9.91 -5.74 -10.34
C ALA A 241 9.68 -6.94 -11.26
N GLN A 242 8.42 -7.16 -11.63
CA GLN A 242 7.97 -8.32 -12.39
C GLN A 242 7.78 -8.02 -13.88
N ASP A 243 8.03 -6.77 -14.29
CA ASP A 243 7.72 -6.25 -15.62
C ASP A 243 6.25 -6.49 -16.06
N SER A 244 5.32 -6.36 -15.11
CA SER A 244 3.91 -6.67 -15.30
C SER A 244 3.02 -5.41 -15.37
N LYS A 245 1.71 -5.61 -15.51
CA LYS A 245 0.69 -4.55 -15.48
C LYS A 245 -0.05 -4.59 -14.15
N VAL A 246 -0.47 -3.43 -13.66
CA VAL A 246 -1.24 -3.31 -12.41
C VAL A 246 -2.74 -3.39 -12.64
N LEU A 247 -3.45 -3.76 -11.57
CA LEU A 247 -4.90 -3.60 -11.50
C LEU A 247 -5.23 -2.12 -11.25
N HIS A 248 -6.23 -1.61 -11.95
CA HIS A 248 -6.90 -0.35 -11.62
C HIS A 248 -8.36 -0.62 -11.28
N PHE A 249 -8.94 0.25 -10.46
CA PHE A 249 -10.28 0.09 -9.91
C PHE A 249 -11.18 1.26 -10.32
N ASP A 250 -12.47 0.98 -10.49
CA ASP A 250 -13.48 1.97 -10.87
C ASP A 250 -13.80 2.98 -9.77
N SER A 251 -13.47 2.64 -8.52
CA SER A 251 -13.74 3.52 -7.40
C SER A 251 -12.67 3.42 -6.32
N ARG A 252 -12.55 4.51 -5.54
CA ARG A 252 -11.75 4.55 -4.32
C ARG A 252 -12.21 3.51 -3.29
N SER A 253 -13.50 3.19 -3.24
CA SER A 253 -14.05 2.16 -2.34
C SER A 253 -13.56 0.76 -2.70
N ALA A 254 -13.54 0.44 -4.00
CA ALA A 254 -13.00 -0.82 -4.51
C ALA A 254 -11.48 -0.93 -4.24
N LEU A 255 -10.72 0.12 -4.55
CA LEU A 255 -9.29 0.20 -4.22
C LEU A 255 -9.04 0.04 -2.71
N SER A 256 -9.85 0.70 -1.87
CA SER A 256 -9.74 0.59 -0.41
C SER A 256 -10.00 -0.83 0.05
N SER A 257 -11.07 -1.48 -0.43
CA SER A 257 -11.41 -2.86 -0.09
C SER A 257 -10.32 -3.84 -0.51
N TYR A 258 -9.78 -3.68 -1.72
CA TYR A 258 -8.63 -4.45 -2.21
C TYR A 258 -7.40 -4.26 -1.32
N THR A 259 -7.06 -3.01 -1.00
CA THR A 259 -5.89 -2.66 -0.18
C THR A 259 -6.00 -3.26 1.22
N LYS A 260 -7.18 -3.21 1.84
CA LYS A 260 -7.46 -3.81 3.15
C LYS A 260 -7.30 -5.32 3.13
N LYS A 261 -7.88 -5.98 2.12
CA LYS A 261 -7.88 -7.45 2.03
C LYS A 261 -6.49 -8.00 1.73
N THR A 262 -5.70 -7.31 0.90
CA THR A 262 -4.35 -7.71 0.50
C THR A 262 -3.24 -7.18 1.40
N LYS A 263 -3.56 -6.26 2.32
CA LYS A 263 -2.62 -5.57 3.20
C LYS A 263 -1.54 -4.76 2.46
N LYS A 264 -1.81 -4.37 1.21
CA LYS A 264 -0.91 -3.60 0.33
C LYS A 264 -0.93 -2.10 0.64
N PHE A 265 -0.59 -1.75 1.87
CA PHE A 265 -0.61 -0.36 2.32
C PHE A 265 0.66 0.37 1.89
N PHE A 266 0.47 1.46 1.15
CA PHE A 266 1.51 2.42 0.83
C PHE A 266 1.44 3.60 1.82
N PRO A 267 2.56 4.17 2.28
CA PRO A 267 2.54 5.32 3.20
C PRO A 267 1.85 6.53 2.57
N SER A 268 0.86 7.10 3.26
CA SER A 268 0.11 8.28 2.81
C SER A 268 0.94 9.58 2.81
N GLN A 269 2.04 9.61 3.56
CA GLN A 269 3.03 10.67 3.56
C GLN A 269 4.42 10.10 3.78
N HIS A 270 5.43 10.70 3.14
CA HIS A 270 6.81 10.30 3.31
C HIS A 270 7.78 11.43 3.00
N ALA A 271 8.84 11.58 3.79
CA ALA A 271 9.82 12.68 3.63
C ALA A 271 10.57 12.65 2.30
N SER A 272 10.73 11.46 1.71
CA SER A 272 11.36 11.26 0.40
C SER A 272 10.35 11.13 -0.74
N ALA A 273 9.06 11.41 -0.52
CA ALA A 273 8.09 11.40 -1.61
C ALA A 273 8.45 12.52 -2.60
N GLY A 274 8.70 12.16 -3.86
CA GLY A 274 8.84 13.13 -4.94
C GLY A 274 7.49 13.75 -5.30
N GLY A 275 7.49 14.86 -6.05
CA GLY A 275 6.27 15.52 -6.52
C GLY A 275 5.31 14.58 -7.25
N LEU A 276 5.83 13.66 -8.09
CA LEU A 276 4.99 12.66 -8.75
C LEU A 276 4.26 11.77 -7.73
N LEU A 277 4.98 11.23 -6.76
CA LEU A 277 4.39 10.37 -5.74
C LEU A 277 3.43 11.15 -4.84
N THR A 278 3.81 12.35 -4.41
CA THR A 278 2.94 13.25 -3.62
C THR A 278 1.63 13.55 -4.34
N TYR A 279 1.65 13.67 -5.66
CA TYR A 279 0.44 13.90 -6.43
C TYR A 279 -0.53 12.69 -6.45
N LEU A 280 0.00 11.48 -6.30
CA LEU A 280 -0.78 10.24 -6.32
C LEU A 280 -1.35 9.83 -4.95
N LEU A 281 -0.85 10.44 -3.86
CA LEU A 281 -1.28 10.20 -2.48
C LEU A 281 -2.50 11.06 -2.11
#